data_AF-A0A520D5F9-F1
#
_entry.id   AF-A0A520D5F9-F1
#
_cell.length_a   1.000
_cell.length_b   1.000
_cell.length_c   1.000
_cell.angle_alpha   90.00
_cell.angle_beta   90.00
_cell.angle_gamma   90.00
#
_symmetry.space_group_name_H-M   'P 1'
#
loop_
_entity.id
_entity.type
_entity.pdbx_description
1 polymer ?
#
loop_
_entity_poly.entity_id
_entity_poly.type
_entity_poly.pdbx_seq_one_letter_code
_entity_poly.pdbx_strand_id
1 'polypeptide(L)' 'MESRPKIKLVLTKWDKVLESVCITLLIILWITILVSYAQLPDTIPIHYNALGKGDGYGNKTSILFLPIVA' A
#
# COMPACT_ATOMS: atom_id res chain seq x y z
N MET A 1 11.49 31.45 23.29
CA MET A 1 11.33 30.30 22.38
C MET A 1 12.67 29.59 22.39
N GLU A 2 12.76 28.45 23.08
CA GLU A 2 14.03 27.72 23.28
C GLU A 2 14.61 27.22 21.95
N SER A 3 15.92 27.41 21.73
CA SER A 3 16.59 26.93 20.53
C SER A 3 16.78 25.41 20.62
N ARG A 4 16.04 24.65 19.81
CA ARG A 4 16.20 23.19 19.73
C ARG A 4 17.51 22.83 19.02
N PRO A 5 18.32 21.90 19.56
CA PRO A 5 19.53 21.44 18.91
C PRO A 5 19.21 20.73 17.59
N LYS A 6 19.92 21.09 16.51
CA LYS A 6 19.80 20.44 15.20
C LYS A 6 20.83 19.32 15.10
N ILE A 7 20.40 18.07 15.30
CA ILE A 7 21.25 16.90 15.16
C ILE A 7 21.49 16.63 13.67
N LYS A 8 22.75 16.55 13.24
CA LYS A 8 23.12 16.08 11.90
C LYS A 8 23.29 14.57 11.95
N LEU A 9 22.31 13.84 11.42
CA LEU A 9 22.40 12.38 11.30
C LEU A 9 23.37 12.04 10.17
N VAL A 10 24.40 11.26 10.49
CA VAL A 10 25.32 10.70 9.50
C VAL A 10 24.89 9.26 9.28
N LEU A 11 24.37 8.96 8.09
CA LEU A 11 23.93 7.61 7.75
C LEU A 11 25.12 6.66 7.74
N THR A 12 25.04 5.63 8.57
CA THR A 12 25.99 4.52 8.57
C THR A 12 25.80 3.66 7.32
N LYS A 13 26.74 2.74 7.06
CA LYS A 13 26.61 1.77 5.96
C LYS A 13 25.34 0.93 6.11
N TRP A 14 25.00 0.55 7.34
CA TRP A 14 23.82 -0.27 7.64
C TRP A 14 22.51 0.49 7.41
N ASP A 15 22.46 1.78 7.77
CA ASP A 15 21.29 2.62 7.51
C ASP A 15 20.99 2.69 6.01
N LYS A 16 22.03 2.91 5.18
CA LYS A 16 21.88 2.96 3.72
C LYS A 16 21.44 1.62 3.12
N VAL A 17 21.95 0.50 3.64
CA VAL A 17 21.54 -0.83 3.20
C VAL A 17 20.07 -1.07 3.54
N LEU A 18 19.67 -0.77 4.79
CA LEU A 18 18.29 -0.93 5.23
C LEU A 18 17.34 -0.03 4.42
N GLU A 19 17.70 1.22 4.20
CA GLU A 19 16.93 2.17 3.40
C GLU A 19 16.77 1.67 1.96
N SER A 20 17.84 1.17 1.34
CA SER A 20 17.79 0.57 0.00
C SER A 20 16.86 -0.65 -0.06
N VAL A 21 16.90 -1.53 0.95
CA VAL A 21 16.00 -2.69 1.05
C VAL A 21 14.55 -2.22 1.19
N CYS A 22 14.27 -1.26 2.06
CA CYS A 22 12.93 -0.71 2.25
C CYS A 22 12.39 -0.08 0.96
N ILE A 23 13.20 0.71 0.25
CA ILE A 23 12.82 1.31 -1.04
C ILE A 23 12.55 0.21 -2.07
N THR A 24 13.41 -0.81 -2.14
CA THR A 24 13.25 -1.94 -3.07
C THR A 24 11.95 -2.69 -2.80
N LEU A 25 11.67 -3.04 -1.55
CA LEU A 25 10.44 -3.71 -1.16
C LEU A 25 9.21 -2.84 -1.42
N LEU A 26 9.30 -1.53 -1.19
CA LEU A 26 8.22 -0.59 -1.51
C LEU A 26 7.93 -0.54 -3.01
N ILE A 27 8.97 -0.54 -3.85
CA ILE A 27 8.82 -0.60 -5.31
C ILE A 27 8.15 -1.92 -5.72
N ILE A 28 8.61 -3.05 -5.19
CA ILE A 28 8.02 -4.37 -5.46
C ILE A 28 6.53 -4.40 -5.05
N LEU A 29 6.19 -3.82 -3.89
CA LEU A 29 4.82 -3.71 -3.42
C LEU A 29 3.95 -2.93 -4.42
N TRP A 30 4.41 -1.75 -4.86
CA TRP A 30 3.69 -0.94 -5.84
C TRP A 30 3.51 -1.66 -7.18
N ILE A 31 4.56 -2.31 -7.69
CA ILE A 31 4.48 -3.11 -8.92
C ILE A 31 3.45 -4.21 -8.77
N THR A 32 3.47 -4.94 -7.65
CA THR A 32 2.51 -6.01 -7.37
C THR A 32 1.08 -5.48 -7.38
N ILE A 33 0.81 -4.36 -6.70
CA ILE A 33 -0.50 -3.72 -6.67
C ILE A 33 -0.96 -3.34 -8.08
N LEU A 34 -0.11 -2.68 -8.86
CA LEU A 34 -0.46 -2.22 -10.21
C LEU A 34 -0.73 -3.39 -11.17
N VAL A 35 0.12 -4.42 -11.13
CA VAL A 35 -0.05 -5.63 -11.95
C VAL A 35 -1.32 -6.37 -11.57
N SER A 36 -1.54 -6.60 -10.27
CA SER A 36 -2.76 -7.25 -9.79
C SER A 36 -4.01 -6.47 -10.16
N TYR A 37 -4.00 -5.14 -10.01
CA TYR A 37 -5.13 -4.29 -10.39
C TYR A 37 -5.44 -4.36 -11.89
N ALA A 38 -4.40 -4.34 -12.74
CA ALA A 38 -4.57 -4.45 -14.19
C ALA A 38 -5.15 -5.80 -14.61
N GLN A 39 -4.86 -6.87 -13.88
CA GLN A 39 -5.36 -8.22 -14.13
C GLN A 39 -6.77 -8.48 -13.58
N LEU A 40 -7.30 -7.60 -12.72
CA LEU A 40 -8.64 -7.77 -12.19
C LEU A 40 -9.70 -7.67 -13.30
N PRO A 41 -10.73 -8.53 -13.27
CA PRO A 41 -11.91 -8.36 -14.10
C PRO A 41 -12.61 -7.04 -13.75
N ASP A 42 -13.37 -6.50 -14.70
CA ASP A 42 -14.04 -5.22 -14.48
C ASP A 42 -15.07 -5.27 -13.34
N THR A 43 -15.61 -6.45 -13.04
CA THR A 43 -16.50 -6.71 -11.90
C THR A 43 -15.84 -7.65 -10.89
N ILE A 44 -15.75 -7.21 -9.63
CA ILE A 44 -15.13 -7.95 -8.52
C ILE A 44 -16.09 -8.02 -7.31
N PRO A 45 -15.89 -8.93 -6.35
CA PRO A 45 -16.56 -8.86 -5.06
C PRO A 45 -16.15 -7.60 -4.30
N ILE A 46 -17.13 -6.86 -3.79
CA ILE A 46 -16.93 -5.64 -2.99
C ILE A 46 -17.58 -5.75 -1.60
N HIS A 47 -18.41 -6.76 -1.39
CA HIS A 47 -19.02 -7.11 -0.11
C HIS A 47 -18.99 -8.63 0.06
N TYR A 48 -18.70 -9.07 1.29
CA TYR A 48 -18.63 -10.47 1.66
C TYR A 48 -19.59 -10.74 2.82
N ASN A 49 -20.35 -11.83 2.73
CA ASN A 49 -21.25 -12.25 3.80
C ASN A 49 -20.50 -12.85 5.00
N ALA A 50 -21.24 -13.22 6.05
CA ALA A 50 -20.71 -13.84 7.26
C ALA A 50 -19.96 -15.17 7.04
N LEU A 51 -20.12 -15.80 5.87
CA LEU A 51 -19.40 -17.03 5.48
C LEU A 51 -18.16 -16.74 4.63
N GLY A 52 -17.81 -15.46 4.44
CA GLY A 52 -16.68 -15.04 3.61
C GLY A 52 -16.91 -15.21 2.10
N LYS A 53 -18.16 -15.35 1.65
CA LYS A 53 -18.50 -15.43 0.23
C LYS A 53 -18.90 -14.06 -0.29
N GLY A 54 -18.41 -13.69 -1.47
CA GLY A 54 -18.83 -12.47 -2.16
C GLY A 54 -20.32 -12.52 -2.48
N ASP A 55 -21.10 -11.61 -1.91
CA ASP A 55 -22.54 -11.48 -2.15
C ASP A 55 -22.93 -10.09 -2.67
N GLY A 56 -21.97 -9.17 -2.73
CA GLY A 56 -22.07 -7.91 -3.47
C GLY A 56 -20.90 -7.75 -4.44
N TYR A 57 -21.21 -7.38 -5.68
CA TYR A 57 -20.24 -7.21 -6.76
C TYR A 57 -20.32 -5.81 -7.35
N GLY A 58 -19.19 -5.27 -7.80
CA GLY A 58 -19.12 -3.94 -8.39
C GLY A 58 -17.86 -3.73 -9.21
N ASN A 59 -17.72 -2.51 -9.75
CA ASN A 59 -16.58 -2.19 -10.62
C ASN A 59 -15.25 -2.25 -9.84
N LYS A 60 -14.16 -2.77 -10.46
CA LYS A 60 -12.83 -2.86 -9.83
C LYS A 60 -12.25 -1.53 -9.34
N THR A 61 -12.70 -0.40 -9.90
CA THR A 61 -12.36 0.94 -9.42
C THR A 61 -12.83 1.23 -8.00
N SER A 62 -13.84 0.52 -7.50
CA SER A 62 -14.33 0.63 -6.12
C SER A 62 -13.25 0.41 -5.05
N ILE A 63 -12.21 -0.39 -5.35
CA ILE A 63 -11.06 -0.62 -4.45
C ILE A 63 -10.40 0.69 -4.02
N LEU A 64 -10.36 1.69 -4.93
CA LEU A 64 -9.71 2.98 -4.67
C LEU A 64 -10.52 3.87 -3.71
N PHE A 65 -11.79 3.53 -3.46
CA PHE A 65 -12.70 4.30 -2.62
C PHE A 65 -13.06 3.59 -1.31
N LEU A 66 -12.60 2.35 -1.10
CA LEU A 66 -12.75 1.62 0.17
C LEU A 66 -12.38 2.45 1.43
N PRO A 67 -11.25 3.20 1.48
CA PRO A 67 -10.91 3.98 2.67
C PRO A 67 -11.82 5.20 2.93
N ILE A 68 -12.77 5.50 2.04
CA ILE A 68 -13.76 6.56 2.23
C ILE A 68 -15.01 6.02 2.92
N VAL A 69 -15.27 4.72 2.81
CA VAL A 69 -16.50 4.06 3.29
C VAL A 69 -16.26 3.18 4.52
N ALA A 70 -15.02 2.72 4.73
CA ALA A 70 -14.62 1.87 5.87
C ALA A 70 -14.40 2.65 7.17
#